data_AF-A0A673H473-F1
#
_entry.id   AF-A0A673H473-F1
#
_cell.length_a   1.000
_cell.length_b   1.000
_cell.length_c   1.000
_cell.angle_alpha   90.00
_cell.angle_beta   90.00
_cell.angle_gamma   90.00
#
_symmetry.space_group_name_H-M   'P 1'
#
loop_
_entity.id
_entity.type
_entity.pdbx_description
1 polymer ?
#
loop_
_entity_poly.entity_id
_entity_poly.type
_entity_poly.pdbx_seq_one_letter_code
_entity_poly.pdbx_strand_id
1 'polypeptide(L)'
;MSSSFFFLPQSAYIPREGGRSTYDVVPFMEVYNKSLCRPREVLVEIQQEYPDDIEHIFIPSCVVLTRCAGCCNDEMMECTPTVTYNITLEIKRLKPLRHQGEFFMSFAEHSECQCRLRKDVLEKKENSQCEPCCSPCSERKRRLFVQDPETCQCSCKHSEADCRSRQLELNERTCRCDKPRR
;
A
#
# COMPACT_ATOMS: atom_id res chain seq x y z
N MET A 1 -11.64 -17.51 -16.45
CA MET A 1 -12.51 -16.32 -16.58
C MET A 1 -12.32 -15.51 -15.32
N SER A 2 -11.48 -14.48 -15.36
CA SER A 2 -11.15 -13.67 -14.18
C SER A 2 -12.28 -12.71 -13.91
N SER A 3 -13.09 -12.99 -12.89
CA SER A 3 -14.11 -12.06 -12.40
C SER A 3 -13.44 -10.95 -11.62
N SER A 4 -13.16 -9.83 -12.28
CA SER A 4 -12.79 -8.58 -11.62
C SER A 4 -14.01 -8.04 -10.88
N PHE A 5 -14.06 -8.25 -9.56
CA PHE A 5 -15.03 -7.59 -8.69
C PHE A 5 -14.64 -6.11 -8.57
N PHE A 6 -15.27 -5.27 -9.40
CA PHE A 6 -15.27 -3.84 -9.20
C PHE A 6 -16.18 -3.52 -8.02
N PHE A 7 -15.61 -3.27 -6.84
CA PHE A 7 -16.33 -2.66 -5.73
C PHE A 7 -16.76 -1.25 -6.15
N LEU A 8 -18.06 -1.04 -6.35
CA LEU A 8 -18.63 0.29 -6.52
C LEU A 8 -18.49 1.05 -5.20
N PRO A 9 -17.96 2.29 -5.18
CA PRO A 9 -17.91 3.08 -3.97
C PRO A 9 -19.34 3.39 -3.52
N GLN A 10 -19.68 2.97 -2.31
CA GLN A 10 -20.96 3.29 -1.68
C GLN A 10 -21.00 4.81 -1.45
N SER A 11 -21.77 5.54 -2.25
CA SER A 11 -21.95 6.98 -2.05
C SER A 11 -22.77 7.22 -0.78
N ALA A 12 -22.42 8.27 -0.04
CA ALA A 12 -23.17 8.66 1.16
C ALA A 12 -24.60 9.06 0.77
N TYR A 13 -25.59 8.41 1.39
CA TYR A 13 -27.00 8.77 1.24
C TYR A 13 -27.26 10.11 1.91
N ILE A 14 -27.63 11.13 1.14
CA ILE A 14 -28.08 12.44 1.65
C ILE A 14 -29.61 12.42 1.65
N PRO A 15 -30.29 12.37 2.81
CA PRO A 15 -31.74 12.40 2.86
C PRO A 15 -32.26 13.75 2.34
N ARG A 16 -33.20 13.72 1.38
CA ARG A 16 -33.98 14.91 1.01
C ARG A 16 -35.21 14.97 1.92
N GLU A 17 -35.11 15.82 2.94
CA GLU A 17 -36.13 16.30 3.89
C GLU A 17 -37.29 15.37 4.30
N GLY A 18 -37.42 15.17 5.62
CA GLY A 18 -38.67 14.72 6.24
C GLY A 18 -38.51 13.66 7.34
N GLY A 19 -37.78 13.96 8.43
CA GLY A 19 -37.78 13.11 9.62
C GLY A 19 -36.66 13.43 10.62
N ARG A 20 -37.03 14.01 11.77
CA ARG A 20 -36.25 14.27 13.01
C ARG A 20 -34.89 14.98 12.85
N SER A 21 -34.88 16.30 13.14
CA SER A 21 -33.75 17.22 13.37
C SER A 21 -32.60 17.19 12.34
N THR A 22 -32.65 18.09 11.38
CA THR A 22 -31.67 18.24 10.28
C THR A 22 -30.44 19.10 10.65
N TYR A 23 -30.13 19.34 11.93
CA TYR A 23 -29.05 20.26 12.33
C TYR A 23 -28.16 19.80 13.51
N ASP A 24 -28.27 18.57 13.98
CA ASP A 24 -27.37 18.07 15.03
C ASP A 24 -26.02 17.70 14.42
N VAL A 25 -25.17 18.72 14.24
CA VAL A 25 -23.78 18.54 13.80
C VAL A 25 -23.02 17.85 14.94
N VAL A 26 -22.62 16.60 14.70
CA VAL A 26 -21.72 15.89 15.61
C VAL A 26 -20.41 16.68 15.69
N PRO A 27 -19.96 17.09 16.89
CA PRO A 27 -18.78 17.94 17.03
C PRO A 27 -17.52 17.22 16.54
N PHE A 28 -16.57 17.99 16.00
CA PHE A 28 -15.32 17.46 15.43
C PHE A 28 -14.59 16.49 16.36
N MET A 29 -14.45 16.84 17.64
CA MET A 29 -13.77 15.99 18.61
C MET A 29 -14.47 14.65 18.82
N GLU A 30 -15.80 14.62 18.72
CA GLU A 30 -16.54 13.37 18.82
C GLU A 30 -16.32 12.51 17.57
N VAL A 31 -16.36 13.11 16.37
CA VAL A 31 -16.07 12.40 15.11
C VAL A 31 -14.65 11.83 15.15
N TYR A 32 -13.66 12.66 15.50
CA TYR A 32 -12.25 12.28 15.60
C TYR A 32 -12.06 11.13 16.59
N ASN A 33 -12.54 11.27 17.83
CA ASN A 33 -12.39 10.22 18.85
C ASN A 33 -13.12 8.92 18.46
N LYS A 34 -14.27 9.04 17.79
CA LYS A 34 -15.02 7.88 17.28
C LYS A 34 -14.38 7.27 16.04
N SER A 35 -13.53 7.96 15.29
CA SER A 35 -12.86 7.43 14.10
C SER A 35 -11.45 6.91 14.35
N LEU A 36 -10.85 7.17 15.53
CA LEU A 36 -9.51 6.69 15.87
C LEU A 36 -9.32 5.17 15.70
N CYS A 37 -8.14 4.79 15.21
CA CYS A 37 -7.68 3.40 15.13
C CYS A 37 -7.71 2.71 16.51
N ARG A 38 -8.61 1.72 16.66
CA ARG A 38 -8.76 0.91 17.90
C ARG A 38 -9.43 -0.44 17.59
N PRO A 39 -9.42 -1.39 18.54
CA PRO A 39 -10.21 -2.61 18.43
C PRO A 39 -11.71 -2.28 18.37
N ARG A 40 -12.42 -2.86 17.39
CA ARG A 40 -13.87 -2.69 17.18
C ARG A 40 -14.49 -3.99 16.70
N GLU A 41 -15.76 -4.17 17.02
CA GLU A 41 -16.58 -5.21 16.43
C GLU A 41 -16.81 -4.94 14.95
N VAL A 42 -16.44 -5.90 14.11
CA VAL A 42 -16.66 -5.87 12.66
C VAL A 42 -17.26 -7.20 12.22
N LEU A 43 -18.07 -7.16 11.16
CA LEU A 43 -18.57 -8.37 10.51
C LEU A 43 -17.51 -8.89 9.55
N VAL A 44 -17.05 -10.12 9.78
CA VAL A 44 -16.07 -10.80 8.94
C VAL A 44 -16.74 -11.96 8.23
N GLU A 45 -16.63 -12.00 6.90
CA GLU A 45 -17.10 -13.11 6.09
C GLU A 45 -16.21 -14.33 6.28
N ILE A 46 -16.79 -15.47 6.66
CA ILE A 46 -16.02 -16.68 7.01
C ILE A 46 -15.25 -17.22 5.80
N GLN A 47 -15.83 -17.10 4.59
CA GLN A 47 -15.20 -17.55 3.34
C GLN A 47 -13.93 -16.79 2.99
N GLN A 48 -13.81 -15.52 3.39
CA GLN A 48 -12.61 -14.72 3.13
C GLN A 48 -11.44 -15.13 4.03
N GLU A 49 -11.72 -15.57 5.26
CA GLU A 49 -10.69 -16.04 6.21
C GLU A 49 -10.23 -17.47 5.90
N TYR A 50 -11.10 -18.29 5.32
CA TYR A 50 -10.82 -19.69 4.95
C TYR A 50 -11.10 -19.97 3.47
N PRO A 51 -10.28 -19.42 2.55
CA PRO A 51 -10.49 -19.58 1.11
C PRO A 51 -10.37 -21.04 0.64
N ASP A 52 -9.68 -21.89 1.39
CA ASP A 52 -9.46 -23.30 1.04
C ASP A 52 -10.72 -24.18 1.20
N ASP A 53 -11.74 -23.72 1.93
CA ASP A 53 -12.97 -24.48 2.25
C ASP A 53 -14.12 -24.20 1.26
N ILE A 54 -13.84 -24.24 -0.05
CA ILE A 54 -14.74 -23.78 -1.14
C ILE A 54 -16.07 -24.57 -1.23
N GLU A 55 -16.12 -25.81 -0.76
CA GLU A 55 -17.29 -26.70 -0.94
C GLU A 55 -18.40 -26.54 0.11
N HIS A 56 -18.35 -25.49 0.95
CA HIS A 56 -19.20 -25.39 2.15
C HIS A 56 -19.99 -24.10 2.23
N ILE A 57 -21.25 -24.23 2.65
CA ILE A 57 -22.07 -23.10 3.08
C ILE A 57 -21.95 -23.03 4.61
N PHE A 58 -21.51 -21.87 5.11
CA PHE A 58 -21.42 -21.59 6.54
C PHE A 58 -22.69 -20.90 7.04
N ILE A 59 -23.19 -21.33 8.20
CA ILE A 59 -24.30 -20.69 8.92
C ILE A 59 -23.81 -20.34 10.34
N PRO A 60 -23.72 -19.05 10.70
CA PRO A 60 -23.91 -17.87 9.83
C PRO A 60 -22.84 -17.76 8.74
N SER A 61 -23.03 -16.90 7.72
CA SER A 61 -22.02 -16.65 6.67
C SER A 61 -20.94 -15.64 7.10
N CYS A 62 -21.24 -14.83 8.10
CA CYS A 62 -20.33 -13.88 8.72
C CYS A 62 -20.42 -13.97 10.25
N VAL A 63 -19.34 -13.59 10.92
CA VAL A 63 -19.23 -13.56 12.39
C VAL A 63 -18.79 -12.17 12.84
N VAL A 64 -19.19 -11.79 14.05
CA VAL A 64 -18.71 -10.55 14.69
C VAL A 64 -17.37 -10.87 15.36
N LEU A 65 -16.32 -10.15 14.97
CA LEU A 65 -14.98 -10.27 15.55
C LEU A 65 -14.46 -8.90 15.95
N THR A 66 -13.64 -8.87 16.99
CA THR A 66 -12.88 -7.69 17.35
C THR A 66 -11.66 -7.55 16.44
N ARG A 67 -11.67 -6.56 15.54
CA ARG A 67 -10.55 -6.26 14.64
C ARG A 67 -10.14 -4.80 14.77
N CYS A 68 -8.94 -4.49 14.29
CA CYS A 68 -8.45 -3.12 14.24
C CYS A 68 -9.19 -2.36 13.16
N ALA A 69 -9.89 -1.30 13.54
CA ALA A 69 -10.63 -0.46 12.61
C ALA A 69 -10.62 1.00 13.06
N GLY A 70 -10.76 1.89 12.08
CA GLY A 70 -10.62 3.34 12.24
C GLY A 70 -9.61 3.91 11.26
N CYS A 71 -9.35 5.20 11.38
CA CYS A 71 -8.41 5.93 10.54
C CYS A 71 -7.18 6.39 11.35
N CYS A 72 -6.10 6.62 10.61
CA CYS A 72 -4.90 7.30 11.07
C CYS A 72 -4.89 8.73 10.50
N ASN A 73 -4.07 9.61 11.08
CA ASN A 73 -4.01 11.02 10.66
C ASN A 73 -3.33 11.23 9.31
N ASP A 74 -2.52 10.27 8.86
CA ASP A 74 -1.76 10.32 7.62
C ASP A 74 -2.16 9.13 6.73
N GLU A 75 -2.39 9.38 5.45
CA GLU A 75 -2.74 8.37 4.45
C GLU A 75 -1.62 7.36 4.22
N MET A 76 -0.37 7.73 4.51
CA MET A 76 0.80 6.84 4.48
C MET A 76 0.82 5.85 5.65
N MET A 77 -0.09 6.02 6.63
CA MET A 77 -0.22 5.14 7.79
C MET A 77 -1.40 4.19 7.61
N GLU A 78 -1.31 3.03 8.26
CA GLU A 78 -2.34 2.00 8.29
C GLU A 78 -2.58 1.53 9.73
N CYS A 79 -3.84 1.29 10.07
CA CYS A 79 -4.25 0.80 11.38
C CYS A 79 -3.99 -0.71 11.44
N THR A 80 -2.94 -1.12 12.17
CA THR A 80 -2.51 -2.52 12.24
C THR A 80 -2.59 -3.07 13.66
N PRO A 81 -2.82 -4.38 13.84
CA PRO A 81 -2.77 -4.98 15.16
C PRO A 81 -1.35 -4.99 15.74
N THR A 82 -1.25 -4.82 17.05
CA THR A 82 -0.01 -5.03 17.81
C THR A 82 -0.05 -6.34 18.58
N VAL A 83 -1.23 -6.72 19.08
CA VAL A 83 -1.48 -7.96 19.81
C VAL A 83 -2.73 -8.63 19.24
N THR A 84 -2.61 -9.93 18.98
CA THR A 84 -3.68 -10.78 18.47
C THR A 84 -3.81 -12.04 19.30
N TYR A 85 -5.02 -12.59 19.38
CA TYR A 85 -5.32 -13.86 20.01
C TYR A 85 -6.39 -14.60 19.20
N ASN A 86 -6.48 -15.92 19.36
CA ASN A 86 -7.47 -16.71 18.65
C ASN A 86 -8.67 -17.00 19.55
N ILE A 87 -9.86 -16.93 18.98
CA ILE A 87 -11.11 -17.39 19.58
C ILE A 87 -11.67 -18.55 18.77
N THR A 88 -12.39 -19.44 19.43
CA THR A 88 -13.05 -20.56 18.77
C THR A 88 -14.56 -20.31 18.76
N LEU A 89 -15.14 -20.29 17.57
CA LEU A 89 -16.57 -20.08 17.36
C LEU A 89 -17.23 -21.37 16.85
N GLU A 90 -18.48 -21.56 17.23
CA GLU A 90 -19.32 -22.66 16.75
C GLU A 90 -20.09 -22.21 15.51
N ILE A 91 -19.88 -22.92 14.40
CA ILE A 91 -20.44 -22.61 13.09
C ILE A 91 -21.02 -23.89 12.48
N LYS A 92 -22.17 -23.76 11.81
CA LYS A 92 -22.75 -24.87 11.06
C LYS A 92 -22.19 -24.91 9.65
N ARG A 93 -21.67 -26.08 9.26
CA ARG A 93 -21.12 -26.34 7.93
C ARG A 93 -22.09 -27.24 7.16
N LEU A 94 -22.64 -26.73 6.07
CA LEU A 94 -23.52 -27.49 5.18
C LEU A 94 -22.72 -28.00 3.98
N LYS A 95 -22.71 -29.33 3.80
CA LYS A 95 -22.29 -29.97 2.56
C LYS A 95 -23.53 -30.27 1.71
N PRO A 96 -23.53 -29.96 0.40
CA PRO A 96 -24.69 -30.24 -0.46
C PRO A 96 -25.14 -31.71 -0.49
N LEU A 97 -24.24 -32.65 -0.18
CA LEU A 97 -24.46 -34.10 -0.31
C LEU A 97 -24.16 -34.93 0.97
N ARG A 98 -23.86 -34.30 2.11
CA ARG A 98 -23.54 -35.00 3.38
C ARG A 98 -24.16 -34.29 4.58
N HIS A 99 -24.37 -35.05 5.67
CA HIS A 99 -24.98 -34.58 6.91
C HIS A 99 -24.40 -33.26 7.43
N GLN A 100 -25.30 -32.45 7.99
CA GLN A 100 -25.00 -31.20 8.69
C GLN A 100 -24.37 -31.51 10.05
N GLY A 101 -23.44 -30.66 10.50
CA GLY A 101 -22.83 -30.74 11.82
C GLY A 101 -22.44 -29.36 12.35
N GLU A 102 -22.42 -29.23 13.66
CA GLU A 102 -21.79 -28.12 14.38
C GLU A 102 -20.27 -28.33 14.37
N PHE A 103 -19.54 -27.31 13.91
CA PHE A 103 -18.09 -27.33 13.81
C PHE A 103 -17.50 -26.15 14.56
N PHE A 104 -16.33 -26.36 15.16
CA PHE A 104 -15.55 -25.31 15.80
C PHE A 104 -14.53 -24.76 14.79
N MET A 105 -14.50 -23.44 14.62
CA MET A 105 -13.51 -22.75 13.79
C MET A 105 -12.81 -21.66 14.59
N SER A 106 -11.52 -21.43 14.32
CA SER A 106 -10.67 -20.57 15.16
C SER A 106 -10.28 -19.28 14.46
N PHE A 107 -10.87 -18.16 14.86
CA PHE A 107 -10.64 -16.85 14.26
C PHE A 107 -9.65 -16.02 15.06
N ALA A 108 -8.87 -15.17 14.39
CA ALA A 108 -8.04 -14.19 15.08
C ALA A 108 -8.85 -12.94 15.48
N GLU A 109 -8.69 -12.48 16.71
CA GLU A 109 -9.13 -11.19 17.23
C GLU A 109 -7.94 -10.31 17.61
N HIS A 110 -8.15 -8.99 17.61
CA HIS A 110 -7.13 -8.00 17.93
C HIS A 110 -7.46 -7.34 19.27
N SER A 111 -6.57 -7.42 20.25
CA SER A 111 -6.73 -6.72 21.54
C SER A 111 -6.14 -5.32 21.55
N GLU A 112 -5.16 -5.05 20.69
CA GLU A 112 -4.45 -3.76 20.64
C GLU A 112 -4.12 -3.37 19.19
N CYS A 113 -4.19 -2.07 18.89
CA CYS A 113 -4.02 -1.52 17.55
C CYS A 113 -3.11 -0.28 17.55
N GLN A 114 -2.33 -0.11 16.48
CA GLN A 114 -1.46 1.05 16.30
C GLN A 114 -1.38 1.47 14.84
N CYS A 115 -1.31 2.78 14.60
CA CYS A 115 -0.99 3.33 13.29
C CYS A 115 0.49 3.13 12.97
N ARG A 116 0.78 2.43 11.87
CA ARG A 116 2.15 2.20 11.36
C ARG A 116 2.26 2.59 9.90
N LEU A 117 3.47 2.92 9.43
CA LEU A 117 3.71 3.23 8.02
C LEU A 117 3.37 2.01 7.16
N ARG A 118 2.70 2.24 6.04
CA ARG A 118 2.40 1.18 5.07
C ARG A 118 3.68 0.60 4.47
N LYS A 119 3.67 -0.71 4.22
CA LYS A 119 4.84 -1.45 3.71
C LYS A 119 5.30 -0.98 2.33
N ASP A 120 4.38 -0.58 1.46
CA ASP A 120 4.68 -0.06 0.12
C ASP A 120 5.42 1.29 0.15
N VAL A 121 5.21 2.10 1.19
CA VAL A 121 5.95 3.35 1.43
C VAL A 121 7.37 3.06 1.93
N LEU A 122 7.53 2.02 2.76
CA LEU A 122 8.85 1.57 3.22
C LEU A 122 9.69 1.03 2.06
N GLU A 123 9.11 0.19 1.21
CA GLU A 123 9.80 -0.37 0.01
C GLU A 123 10.20 0.72 -0.98
N LYS A 124 9.39 1.78 -1.16
CA LYS A 124 9.77 2.94 -1.98
C LYS A 124 10.93 3.73 -1.37
N LYS A 125 11.02 3.82 -0.04
CA LYS A 125 12.16 4.46 0.62
C LYS A 125 13.43 3.64 0.43
N GLU A 126 13.36 2.32 0.56
CA GLU A 126 14.49 1.41 0.34
C GLU A 126 14.96 1.43 -1.13
N ASN A 127 14.04 1.43 -2.09
CA ASN A 127 14.38 1.53 -3.51
C ASN A 127 14.81 2.96 -3.95
N SER A 128 14.68 3.95 -3.05
CA SER A 128 15.24 5.29 -3.20
C SER A 128 16.56 5.50 -2.43
N GLN A 129 16.98 4.51 -1.63
CA GLN A 129 18.31 4.48 -1.04
C GLN A 129 19.30 3.94 -2.07
N CYS A 130 19.68 4.80 -3.03
CA CYS A 130 20.99 4.65 -3.65
C CYS A 130 22.01 4.91 -2.53
N GLU A 131 22.73 3.90 -2.04
CA GLU A 131 23.98 4.14 -1.32
C GLU A 131 25.16 3.57 -2.11
N PRO A 132 26.08 4.44 -2.58
CA PRO A 132 26.15 5.89 -2.34
C PRO A 132 25.17 6.69 -3.22
N CYS A 133 24.49 7.71 -2.64
CA CYS A 133 23.76 8.71 -3.42
C CYS A 133 24.77 9.64 -4.09
N CYS A 134 25.20 9.29 -5.30
CA CYS A 134 26.04 10.20 -6.09
C CYS A 134 25.21 11.42 -6.54
N SER A 135 25.75 12.63 -6.36
CA SER A 135 25.15 13.81 -6.98
C SER A 135 25.14 13.63 -8.51
N PRO A 136 24.03 13.92 -9.21
CA PRO A 136 23.99 13.80 -10.67
C PRO A 136 25.09 14.63 -11.32
N CYS A 137 25.80 14.06 -12.29
CA CYS A 137 26.65 14.84 -13.20
C CYS A 137 25.81 15.95 -13.86
N SER A 138 26.44 17.09 -14.19
CA SER A 138 25.81 18.33 -14.70
C SER A 138 24.42 18.13 -15.34
N GLU A 139 23.37 18.61 -14.67
CA GLU A 139 21.96 18.32 -15.04
C GLU A 139 21.62 18.72 -16.48
N ARG A 140 22.20 19.82 -16.96
CA ARG A 140 22.03 20.31 -18.34
C ARG A 140 22.53 19.33 -19.40
N LYS A 141 23.41 18.39 -19.04
CA LYS A 141 24.15 17.54 -20.00
C LYS A 141 24.20 16.06 -19.59
N ARG A 142 23.31 15.60 -18.71
CA ARG A 142 23.27 14.21 -18.19
C ARG A 142 23.46 13.11 -19.25
N ARG A 143 22.98 13.32 -20.48
CA ARG A 143 23.10 12.34 -21.59
C ARG A 143 24.52 12.12 -22.12
N LEU A 144 25.45 13.03 -21.84
CA LEU A 144 26.83 13.01 -22.35
C LEU A 144 27.85 12.51 -21.33
N PHE A 145 27.43 12.35 -20.07
CA PHE A 145 28.29 11.89 -18.97
C PHE A 145 27.86 10.49 -18.54
N VAL A 146 28.84 9.70 -18.11
CA VAL A 146 28.66 8.40 -17.46
C VAL A 146 29.18 8.55 -16.03
N GLN A 147 28.43 8.05 -15.05
CA GLN A 147 28.83 8.11 -13.64
C GLN A 147 29.17 6.72 -13.14
N ASP A 148 30.31 6.61 -12.49
CA ASP A 148 30.70 5.40 -11.77
C ASP A 148 29.83 5.24 -10.51
N PRO A 149 29.14 4.10 -10.32
CA PRO A 149 28.26 3.87 -9.19
C PRO A 149 28.98 3.68 -7.84
N GLU A 150 30.26 3.28 -7.84
CA GLU A 150 31.04 3.04 -6.62
C GLU A 150 31.87 4.27 -6.23
N THR A 151 32.44 4.98 -7.21
CA THR A 151 33.31 6.14 -6.96
C THR A 151 32.63 7.50 -7.17
N CYS A 152 31.40 7.50 -7.68
CA CYS A 152 30.66 8.71 -8.08
C CYS A 152 31.37 9.59 -9.13
N GLN A 153 32.43 9.09 -9.77
CA GLN A 153 33.21 9.85 -10.74
C GLN A 153 32.43 10.02 -12.06
N CYS A 154 32.33 11.27 -12.51
CA CYS A 154 31.73 11.61 -13.81
C CYS A 154 32.79 11.57 -14.92
N SER A 155 32.56 10.78 -15.95
CA SER A 155 33.41 10.71 -17.15
C SER A 155 32.59 10.99 -18.42
N CYS A 156 33.25 11.34 -19.51
CA CYS A 156 32.58 11.54 -20.79
C CYS A 156 32.21 10.21 -21.44
N LYS A 157 31.01 10.14 -22.02
CA LYS A 157 30.56 8.96 -22.78
C LYS A 157 31.41 8.69 -24.02
N HIS A 158 31.92 9.76 -24.64
CA HIS A 158 32.82 9.68 -25.78
C HIS A 158 34.26 9.89 -25.35
N SER A 159 35.16 9.10 -25.91
CA SER A 159 36.60 9.27 -25.76
C SER A 159 37.15 10.28 -26.78
N GLU A 160 38.36 10.77 -26.55
CA GLU A 160 39.05 11.62 -27.54
C GLU A 160 39.21 10.92 -28.89
N ALA A 161 39.49 9.61 -28.88
CA ALA A 161 39.62 8.82 -30.09
C ALA A 161 38.32 8.81 -30.91
N ASP A 162 37.16 8.74 -30.24
CA ASP A 162 35.85 8.78 -30.89
C ASP A 162 35.61 10.12 -31.59
N CYS A 163 35.96 11.24 -30.95
CA CYS A 163 35.83 12.56 -31.56
C CYS A 163 36.83 12.77 -32.71
N ARG A 164 38.08 12.32 -32.54
CA ARG A 164 39.14 12.42 -33.55
C ARG A 164 38.83 11.63 -34.82
N SER A 165 38.14 10.49 -34.71
CA SER A 165 37.65 9.73 -35.88
C SER A 165 36.73 10.56 -36.78
N ARG A 166 36.11 11.60 -36.22
CA ARG A 166 35.19 12.53 -36.90
C ARG A 166 35.84 13.89 -37.19
N GLN A 167 37.16 14.02 -37.03
CA GLN A 167 37.91 15.27 -37.16
C GLN A 167 37.43 16.38 -36.19
N LEU A 168 36.98 15.98 -35.00
CA LEU A 168 36.51 16.86 -33.93
C LEU A 168 37.36 16.65 -32.67
N GLU A 169 37.35 17.63 -31.78
CA GLU A 169 38.04 17.58 -30.48
C GLU A 169 37.03 17.43 -29.34
N LEU A 170 37.32 16.53 -28.40
CA LEU A 170 36.47 16.34 -27.24
C LEU A 170 36.66 17.50 -26.25
N ASN A 171 35.58 18.18 -25.93
CA ASN A 171 35.55 19.16 -24.87
C ASN A 171 35.23 18.47 -23.55
N GLU A 172 36.24 18.15 -22.74
CA GLU A 172 36.12 17.41 -21.48
C GLU A 172 35.15 18.05 -20.47
N ARG A 173 34.98 19.37 -20.50
CA ARG A 173 34.04 20.07 -19.61
C ARG A 173 32.58 19.91 -20.01
N THR A 174 32.32 19.56 -21.28
CA THR A 174 30.96 19.47 -21.82
C THR A 174 30.63 18.12 -22.44
N CYS A 175 31.63 17.25 -22.57
CA CYS A 175 31.59 15.95 -23.25
C CYS A 175 31.02 16.02 -24.68
N ARG A 176 31.29 17.13 -25.38
CA ARG A 176 30.90 17.33 -26.78
C ARG A 176 32.13 17.24 -27.69
N CYS A 177 31.96 16.63 -28.85
CA CYS A 177 32.93 16.72 -29.93
C CYS A 177 32.69 18.03 -30.67
N ASP A 178 33.54 19.03 -30.42
CA ASP A 178 33.46 20.35 -31.04
C ASP A 178 34.49 20.44 -32.18
N LYS A 179 34.31 21.39 -33.11
CA LYS A 179 35.32 21.64 -34.15
C LYS A 179 36.58 22.23 -33.50
N PRO A 180 37.79 21.88 -33.98
CA PRO A 180 39.03 22.48 -33.49
C PRO A 180 38.93 24.00 -33.59
N ARG A 181 39.19 24.71 -32.49
CA ARG A 181 39.30 26.17 -32.54
C ARG A 181 40.62 26.50 -33.24
N ARG A 182 40.52 27.14 -34.42
CA ARG A 182 41.66 27.75 -35.11
C ARG A 182 42.30 28.85 -34.27
#